data_AF-A0A151SSA2-F1
#
_entry.id   AF-A0A151SSA2-F1
#
_cell.length_a   1.000
_cell.length_b   1.000
_cell.length_c   1.000
_cell.angle_alpha   90.00
_cell.angle_beta   90.00
_cell.angle_gamma   90.00
#
_symmetry.space_group_name_H-M   'P 1'
#
loop_
_entity.id
_entity.type
_entity.pdbx_description
1 polymer ?
#
loop_
_entity_poly.entity_id
_entity_poly.type
_entity_poly.pdbx_seq_one_letter_code
_entity_poly.pdbx_strand_id
1 'polypeptide(L)'
;MASRSSAKTPKKDGNKNNSNSSIASQENNCYEGERLTSLLQSIHREIQSTRLLDGSSLPEKIWFKQQFSIGVNDVTRVLERMNPCTELERSAELFPLRRNHKASSVKLQAVLVASDCNPRWLTKHLPSLASSRSVPLIFVRDNKQGSLRLGELVQLKTAIAIGIKVKGSTINKIVQEIIQGERFELSPGQ
;
A
#
# COMPACT_ATOMS: atom_id res chain seq x y z
N MET A 1 -11.05 -69.06 1.68
CA MET A 1 -10.37 -68.14 0.74
C MET A 1 -9.69 -67.04 1.56
N ALA A 2 -8.43 -66.78 1.27
CA ALA A 2 -7.43 -66.23 2.17
C ALA A 2 -7.55 -64.72 2.46
N SER A 3 -7.22 -64.38 3.70
CA SER A 3 -6.94 -63.04 4.25
C SER A 3 -5.77 -62.35 3.53
N ARG A 4 -5.84 -61.02 3.36
CA ARG A 4 -4.66 -60.15 3.21
C ARG A 4 -4.88 -58.80 3.91
N SER A 5 -3.85 -58.40 4.65
CA SER A 5 -3.76 -57.27 5.58
C SER A 5 -3.26 -55.97 4.94
N SER A 6 -3.71 -54.86 5.52
CA SER A 6 -2.97 -53.62 5.88
C SER A 6 -2.11 -52.86 4.84
N ALA A 7 -2.48 -51.60 4.60
CA ALA A 7 -1.56 -50.45 4.65
C ALA A 7 -2.35 -49.16 4.89
N LYS A 8 -2.29 -48.66 6.14
CA LYS A 8 -2.87 -47.37 6.56
C LYS A 8 -1.78 -46.31 6.45
N THR A 9 -1.89 -45.40 5.50
CA THR A 9 -1.03 -44.20 5.41
C THR A 9 -1.71 -43.00 6.07
N PRO A 10 -0.97 -42.10 6.75
CA PRO A 10 -1.57 -41.03 7.54
C PRO A 10 -1.97 -39.86 6.64
N LYS A 11 -3.22 -39.40 6.78
CA LYS A 11 -3.66 -38.10 6.25
C LYS A 11 -2.87 -37.01 6.99
N LYS A 12 -2.00 -36.33 6.25
CA LYS A 12 -1.34 -35.10 6.69
C LYS A 12 -2.37 -33.98 6.60
N ASP A 13 -2.90 -33.56 7.75
CA ASP A 13 -3.77 -32.40 7.86
C ASP A 13 -3.03 -31.17 7.32
N GLY A 14 -3.54 -30.66 6.21
CA GLY A 14 -3.10 -29.40 5.63
C GLY A 14 -3.50 -28.26 6.55
N ASN A 15 -2.53 -27.78 7.32
CA ASN A 15 -2.60 -26.55 8.09
C ASN A 15 -2.95 -25.38 7.14
N LYS A 16 -4.24 -25.03 7.05
CA LYS A 16 -4.72 -23.82 6.38
C LYS A 16 -4.30 -22.63 7.23
N ASN A 17 -3.11 -22.14 6.95
CA ASN A 17 -2.52 -21.00 7.63
C ASN A 17 -3.43 -19.76 7.54
N ASN A 18 -3.56 -19.16 8.71
CA ASN A 18 -4.37 -18.06 9.19
C ASN A 18 -4.08 -16.67 8.54
N SER A 19 -3.94 -16.59 7.21
CA SER A 19 -3.65 -15.31 6.53
C SER A 19 -4.89 -14.45 6.25
N ASN A 20 -6.10 -15.01 6.33
CA ASN A 20 -7.34 -14.28 6.07
C ASN A 20 -7.77 -13.34 7.22
N SER A 21 -7.35 -13.61 8.46
CA SER A 21 -7.72 -12.79 9.62
C SER A 21 -7.04 -11.42 9.59
N SER A 22 -5.79 -11.34 9.13
CA SER A 22 -5.03 -10.08 9.05
C SER A 22 -5.60 -9.09 8.02
N ILE A 23 -6.06 -9.58 6.87
CA ILE A 23 -6.66 -8.75 5.81
C ILE A 23 -8.02 -8.23 6.26
N ALA A 24 -8.84 -9.08 6.86
CA ALA A 24 -10.14 -8.69 7.40
C ALA A 24 -9.98 -7.65 8.53
N SER A 25 -8.97 -7.78 9.40
CA SER A 25 -8.68 -6.77 10.43
C SER A 25 -8.14 -5.46 9.86
N GLN A 26 -7.44 -5.49 8.72
CA GLN A 26 -6.84 -4.29 8.11
C GLN A 26 -7.86 -3.51 7.26
N GLU A 27 -8.86 -4.18 6.66
CA GLU A 27 -10.04 -3.51 6.06
C GLU A 27 -10.96 -2.85 7.10
N ASN A 28 -10.85 -3.22 8.38
CA ASN A 28 -11.66 -2.63 9.46
C ASN A 28 -11.16 -1.24 9.88
N ASN A 29 -9.89 -0.90 9.65
CA ASN A 29 -9.35 0.44 9.88
C ASN A 29 -9.28 1.22 8.55
N CYS A 30 -10.44 1.48 7.96
CA CYS A 30 -10.56 2.27 6.74
C CYS A 30 -10.75 3.75 7.05
N TYR A 31 -10.22 4.61 6.20
CA TYR A 31 -10.53 6.03 6.18
C TYR A 31 -11.91 6.23 5.56
N GLU A 32 -12.82 6.77 6.36
CA GLU A 32 -14.18 7.11 5.97
C GLU A 32 -14.63 8.44 6.58
N GLY A 33 -15.73 8.99 6.07
CA GLY A 33 -16.37 10.21 6.59
C GLY A 33 -15.44 11.43 6.62
N GLU A 34 -15.42 12.12 7.76
CA GLU A 34 -14.62 13.34 7.95
C GLU A 34 -13.12 13.06 7.92
N ARG A 35 -12.65 11.95 8.52
CA ARG A 35 -11.22 11.56 8.51
C ARG A 35 -10.69 11.43 7.09
N LEU A 36 -11.47 10.78 6.21
CA LEU A 36 -11.12 10.67 4.79
C LEU A 36 -11.09 12.04 4.12
N THR A 37 -12.10 12.87 4.38
CA THR A 37 -12.21 14.20 3.78
C THR A 37 -11.02 15.08 4.18
N SER A 38 -10.66 15.12 5.46
CA SER A 38 -9.49 15.86 5.97
C SER A 38 -8.18 15.35 5.39
N LEU A 39 -8.00 14.02 5.28
CA LEU A 39 -6.84 13.39 4.64
C LEU A 39 -6.70 13.85 3.18
N LEU A 40 -7.75 13.64 2.38
CA LEU A 40 -7.72 13.94 0.95
C LEU A 40 -7.58 15.44 0.69
N GLN A 41 -8.25 16.29 1.47
CA GLN A 41 -8.10 17.75 1.36
C GLN A 41 -6.69 18.22 1.72
N SER A 42 -6.05 17.63 2.74
CA SER A 42 -4.68 17.99 3.12
C SER A 42 -3.68 17.62 2.02
N ILE A 43 -3.80 16.42 1.45
CA ILE A 43 -2.97 16.01 0.31
C ILE A 43 -3.26 16.86 -0.92
N HIS A 44 -4.54 17.13 -1.23
CA HIS A 44 -4.93 17.94 -2.38
C HIS A 44 -4.41 19.37 -2.27
N ARG A 45 -4.54 20.02 -1.11
CA ARG A 45 -3.99 21.35 -0.85
C ARG A 45 -2.49 21.38 -1.12
N GLU A 46 -1.77 20.37 -0.65
CA GLU A 46 -0.32 20.31 -0.82
C GLU A 46 0.10 20.05 -2.28
N ILE A 47 -0.67 19.25 -3.02
CA ILE A 47 -0.52 19.11 -4.46
C ILE A 47 -0.63 20.48 -5.13
N GLN A 48 -1.67 21.26 -4.82
CA GLN A 48 -1.86 22.58 -5.41
C GLN A 48 -0.73 23.55 -5.03
N SER A 49 -0.30 23.58 -3.77
CA SER A 49 0.81 24.42 -3.31
C SER A 49 2.13 24.07 -4.00
N THR A 50 2.48 22.80 -4.07
CA THR A 50 3.70 22.33 -4.74
C THR A 50 3.67 22.67 -6.23
N ARG A 51 2.50 22.57 -6.87
CA ARG A 51 2.32 22.91 -8.29
C ARG A 51 2.52 24.39 -8.59
N LEU A 52 2.06 25.27 -7.71
CA LEU A 52 2.27 26.70 -7.83
C LEU A 52 3.75 27.07 -7.67
N LEU A 53 4.47 26.39 -6.76
CA LEU A 53 5.90 26.58 -6.52
C LEU A 53 6.79 26.03 -7.64
N ASP A 54 6.46 24.86 -8.19
CA ASP A 54 7.21 24.20 -9.29
C ASP A 54 7.06 24.92 -10.65
N GLY A 55 6.26 26.00 -10.70
CA GLY A 55 6.13 26.89 -11.84
C GLY A 55 5.79 26.18 -13.14
N SER A 56 4.65 25.47 -13.21
CA SER A 56 4.06 24.82 -14.40
C SER A 56 5.02 24.04 -15.34
N SER A 57 6.22 23.70 -14.87
CA SER A 57 7.35 23.26 -15.70
C SER A 57 7.12 21.91 -16.36
N LEU A 58 6.18 21.11 -15.83
CA LEU A 58 5.81 19.82 -16.37
C LEU A 58 4.31 19.73 -16.61
N PRO A 59 3.89 19.18 -17.77
CA PRO A 59 2.51 18.79 -18.00
C PRO A 59 1.95 17.98 -16.82
N GLU A 60 0.69 18.24 -16.50
CA GLU A 60 0.01 17.74 -15.32
C GLU A 60 0.21 16.23 -15.10
N LYS A 61 -0.08 15.44 -16.13
CA LYS A 61 0.08 13.99 -16.15
C LYS A 61 1.52 13.51 -15.85
N ILE A 62 2.53 14.25 -16.27
CA ILE A 62 3.94 13.88 -16.09
C ILE A 62 4.36 14.07 -14.64
N TRP A 63 3.97 15.18 -14.03
CA TRP A 63 4.26 15.44 -12.62
C TRP A 63 3.49 14.49 -11.70
N PHE A 64 2.23 14.15 -12.00
CA PHE A 64 1.51 13.15 -11.19
C PHE A 64 2.21 11.79 -11.25
N LYS A 65 2.69 11.37 -12.42
CA LYS A 65 3.51 10.14 -12.54
C LYS A 65 4.83 10.23 -11.79
N GLN A 66 5.37 11.43 -11.58
CA GLN A 66 6.58 11.65 -10.82
C GLN A 66 6.33 11.51 -9.31
N GLN A 67 5.18 11.96 -8.80
CA GLN A 67 4.85 11.93 -7.37
C GLN A 67 4.09 10.65 -6.95
N PHE A 68 3.35 10.04 -7.86
CA PHE A 68 2.44 8.94 -7.59
C PHE A 68 2.64 7.76 -8.54
N SER A 69 2.23 6.58 -8.10
CA SER A 69 1.99 5.38 -8.92
C SER A 69 0.49 5.13 -8.91
N ILE A 70 -0.16 5.16 -10.07
CA ILE A 70 -1.62 5.16 -10.16
C ILE A 70 -2.11 3.86 -10.79
N GLY A 71 -3.05 3.21 -10.12
CA GLY A 71 -3.60 1.92 -10.49
C GLY A 71 -2.80 0.74 -9.92
N VAL A 72 -3.48 -0.39 -9.79
CA VAL A 72 -2.93 -1.63 -9.19
C VAL A 72 -1.62 -2.02 -9.88
N ASN A 73 -1.58 -2.04 -11.21
CA ASN A 73 -0.42 -2.48 -11.99
C ASN A 73 0.84 -1.62 -11.76
N ASP A 74 0.70 -0.30 -11.62
CA ASP A 74 1.88 0.55 -11.39
C ASP A 74 2.36 0.42 -9.94
N VAL A 75 1.42 0.34 -8.99
CA VAL A 75 1.72 0.13 -7.56
C VAL A 75 2.43 -1.21 -7.34
N THR A 76 1.91 -2.31 -7.88
CA THR A 76 2.53 -3.64 -7.76
C THR A 76 3.92 -3.66 -8.36
N ARG A 77 4.06 -3.12 -9.57
CA ARG A 77 5.33 -3.04 -10.28
C ARG A 77 6.39 -2.28 -9.49
N VAL A 78 6.01 -1.22 -8.76
CA VAL A 78 6.95 -0.51 -7.88
C VAL A 78 7.26 -1.35 -6.65
N LEU A 79 6.26 -1.90 -5.97
CA LEU A 79 6.45 -2.73 -4.77
C LEU A 79 7.33 -3.95 -5.04
N GLU A 80 7.14 -4.64 -6.16
CA GLU A 80 7.94 -5.82 -6.56
C GLU A 80 9.42 -5.46 -6.74
N ARG A 81 9.70 -4.26 -7.29
CA ARG A 81 11.06 -3.76 -7.57
C ARG A 81 11.79 -3.18 -6.36
N MET A 82 11.09 -2.92 -5.26
CA MET A 82 11.74 -2.53 -4.00
C MET A 82 12.62 -3.71 -3.51
N ASN A 83 13.32 -3.57 -2.38
CA ASN A 83 13.88 -4.74 -1.70
C ASN A 83 12.84 -5.31 -0.73
N PRO A 84 12.68 -6.65 -0.63
CA PRO A 84 11.94 -7.27 0.47
C PRO A 84 12.51 -6.80 1.81
N CYS A 85 11.65 -6.51 2.78
CA CYS A 85 12.08 -6.25 4.14
C CYS A 85 12.54 -7.59 4.74
N THR A 86 13.84 -7.89 4.65
CA THR A 86 14.44 -9.03 5.35
C THR A 86 14.67 -8.64 6.79
N GLU A 87 14.21 -9.47 7.73
CA GLU A 87 14.33 -9.30 9.19
C GLU A 87 15.76 -8.93 9.66
N LEU A 88 16.78 -9.28 8.87
CA LEU A 88 18.18 -8.96 9.09
C LEU A 88 18.51 -7.45 9.05
N GLU A 89 17.70 -6.64 8.36
CA GLU A 89 17.86 -5.17 8.35
C GLU A 89 17.43 -4.51 9.67
N ARG A 90 16.79 -5.24 10.59
CA ARG A 90 16.48 -4.72 11.95
C ARG A 90 17.65 -4.83 12.91
N SER A 91 18.72 -5.58 12.60
CA SER A 91 19.75 -5.90 13.59
C SER A 91 21.21 -5.90 13.14
N ALA A 92 21.57 -5.78 11.86
CA ALA A 92 23.00 -5.64 11.51
C ALA A 92 23.25 -4.95 10.16
N GLU A 93 24.08 -3.90 10.22
CA GLU A 93 24.91 -3.43 9.11
C GLU A 93 25.88 -4.55 8.68
N LEU A 94 25.45 -5.57 7.94
CA LEU A 94 26.40 -6.56 7.39
C LEU A 94 26.09 -6.93 5.94
N PHE A 95 26.96 -6.38 5.08
CA PHE A 95 27.35 -6.79 3.73
C PHE A 95 26.28 -6.72 2.62
N PRO A 96 26.42 -5.79 1.65
CA PRO A 96 25.59 -5.82 0.45
C PRO A 96 26.10 -6.94 -0.46
N LEU A 97 25.45 -8.11 -0.40
CA LEU A 97 25.45 -9.06 -1.50
C LEU A 97 24.92 -8.33 -2.73
N ARG A 98 25.86 -7.89 -3.59
CA ARG A 98 25.59 -7.09 -4.79
C ARG A 98 24.64 -7.83 -5.72
N ARG A 99 23.35 -7.53 -5.61
CA ARG A 99 22.41 -7.76 -6.72
C ARG A 99 22.62 -6.64 -7.73
N ASN A 100 23.37 -6.95 -8.79
CA ASN A 100 23.59 -6.08 -9.96
C ASN A 100 22.33 -5.98 -10.85
N HIS A 101 21.17 -5.71 -10.27
CA HIS A 101 20.04 -5.21 -11.03
C HIS A 101 19.98 -3.72 -10.74
N LYS A 102 19.93 -2.89 -11.79
CA LYS A 102 19.51 -1.48 -11.70
C LYS A 102 18.08 -1.45 -11.15
N ALA A 103 17.92 -1.70 -9.85
CA ALA A 103 16.64 -1.59 -9.18
C ALA A 103 16.26 -0.11 -9.27
N SER A 104 15.07 0.13 -9.80
CA SER A 104 14.47 1.46 -9.79
C SER A 104 14.57 2.03 -8.38
N SER A 105 15.21 3.19 -8.20
CA SER A 105 15.34 3.88 -6.91
C SER A 105 14.01 4.34 -6.32
N VAL A 106 12.91 4.20 -7.08
CA VAL A 106 11.57 4.60 -6.66
C VAL A 106 11.07 3.67 -5.55
N LYS A 107 10.83 4.25 -4.38
CA LYS A 107 10.19 3.61 -3.22
C LYS A 107 8.81 4.22 -3.00
N LEU A 108 7.88 3.45 -2.44
CA LEU A 108 6.59 3.96 -1.97
C LEU A 108 6.65 4.24 -0.48
N GLN A 109 6.07 5.37 -0.07
CA GLN A 109 5.87 5.73 1.33
C GLN A 109 4.60 5.09 1.90
N ALA A 110 3.53 5.07 1.11
CA ALA A 110 2.24 4.51 1.47
C ALA A 110 1.44 4.15 0.20
N VAL A 111 0.43 3.30 0.36
CA VAL A 111 -0.51 2.96 -0.71
C VAL A 111 -1.93 3.24 -0.22
N LEU A 112 -2.65 4.12 -0.93
CA LEU A 112 -4.08 4.32 -0.77
C LEU A 112 -4.82 3.31 -1.65
N VAL A 113 -5.80 2.58 -1.11
CA VAL A 113 -6.58 1.59 -1.87
C VAL A 113 -8.07 1.82 -1.65
N ALA A 114 -8.82 1.92 -2.74
CA ALA A 114 -10.26 2.07 -2.68
C ALA A 114 -10.96 0.74 -2.34
N SER A 115 -11.85 0.78 -1.35
CA SER A 115 -12.59 -0.41 -0.86
C SER A 115 -13.76 -0.82 -1.75
N ASP A 116 -14.16 0.05 -2.68
CA ASP A 116 -15.26 -0.15 -3.64
C ASP A 116 -14.80 -0.86 -4.93
N CYS A 117 -13.56 -1.38 -4.96
CA CYS A 117 -13.04 -2.12 -6.11
C CYS A 117 -13.88 -3.38 -6.41
N ASN A 118 -14.39 -3.47 -7.64
CA ASN A 118 -15.08 -4.63 -8.16
C ASN A 118 -14.51 -4.99 -9.55
N PRO A 119 -13.93 -6.18 -9.74
CA PRO A 119 -13.86 -7.30 -8.80
C PRO A 119 -12.74 -7.17 -7.74
N ARG A 120 -13.04 -7.59 -6.49
CA ARG A 120 -12.10 -7.48 -5.35
C ARG A 120 -10.79 -8.23 -5.50
N TRP A 121 -10.71 -9.22 -6.41
CA TRP A 121 -9.46 -9.96 -6.62
C TRP A 121 -8.33 -9.09 -7.17
N LEU A 122 -8.65 -7.96 -7.80
CA LEU A 122 -7.67 -7.00 -8.31
C LEU A 122 -6.78 -6.42 -7.21
N THR A 123 -7.27 -6.26 -5.99
CA THR A 123 -6.50 -5.67 -4.88
C THR A 123 -6.06 -6.69 -3.85
N LYS A 124 -6.51 -7.94 -3.94
CA LYS A 124 -6.29 -9.00 -2.93
C LYS A 124 -4.81 -9.27 -2.62
N HIS A 125 -3.92 -9.09 -3.59
CA HIS A 125 -2.48 -9.33 -3.41
C HIS A 125 -1.74 -8.12 -2.80
N LEU A 126 -2.33 -6.92 -2.84
CA LEU A 126 -1.68 -5.69 -2.39
C LEU A 126 -1.31 -5.71 -0.90
N PRO A 127 -2.15 -6.17 0.04
CA PRO A 127 -1.79 -6.19 1.46
C PRO A 127 -0.54 -7.00 1.75
N SER A 128 -0.46 -8.23 1.21
CA SER A 128 0.71 -9.10 1.37
C SER A 128 1.96 -8.49 0.74
N LEU A 129 1.83 -7.96 -0.48
CA LEU A 129 2.94 -7.35 -1.21
C LEU A 129 3.47 -6.09 -0.50
N ALA A 130 2.59 -5.21 -0.02
CA ALA A 130 2.97 -4.00 0.69
C ALA A 130 3.60 -4.30 2.07
N SER A 131 3.01 -5.24 2.82
CA SER A 131 3.52 -5.68 4.12
C SER A 131 4.93 -6.27 4.01
N SER A 132 5.20 -7.09 3.00
CA SER A 132 6.54 -7.63 2.74
C SER A 132 7.60 -6.55 2.53
N ARG A 133 7.20 -5.35 2.09
CA ARG A 133 8.10 -4.21 1.83
C ARG A 133 8.02 -3.14 2.92
N SER A 134 7.35 -3.41 4.03
CA SER A 134 7.10 -2.45 5.12
C SER A 134 6.46 -1.14 4.63
N VAL A 135 5.58 -1.23 3.62
CA VAL A 135 4.82 -0.09 3.10
C VAL A 135 3.41 -0.13 3.70
N PRO A 136 2.98 0.91 4.43
CA PRO A 136 1.63 0.99 4.97
C PRO A 136 0.60 1.09 3.85
N LEU A 137 -0.49 0.34 4.02
CA LEU A 137 -1.63 0.32 3.11
C LEU A 137 -2.83 0.92 3.85
N ILE A 138 -3.43 1.94 3.25
CA ILE A 138 -4.53 2.72 3.79
C ILE A 138 -5.76 2.46 2.92
N PHE A 139 -6.78 1.84 3.49
CA PHE A 139 -8.04 1.63 2.78
C PHE A 139 -8.92 2.86 2.85
N VAL A 140 -9.51 3.22 1.72
CA VAL A 140 -10.42 4.36 1.56
C VAL A 140 -11.83 3.85 1.29
N ARG A 141 -12.79 4.30 2.09
CA ARG A 141 -14.20 3.93 1.98
C ARG A 141 -15.07 5.18 2.03
N ASP A 142 -15.86 5.38 0.99
CA ASP A 142 -16.78 6.52 0.89
C ASP A 142 -18.04 6.10 0.15
N ASN A 143 -19.00 5.45 0.81
CA ASN A 143 -20.31 5.12 0.21
C ASN A 143 -20.27 4.49 -1.22
N LYS A 144 -19.29 3.60 -1.49
CA LYS A 144 -19.00 3.01 -2.83
C LYS A 144 -18.44 3.97 -3.90
N GLN A 145 -17.87 5.09 -3.47
CA GLN A 145 -17.24 6.14 -4.27
C GLN A 145 -15.78 6.38 -3.84
N GLY A 146 -15.17 5.47 -3.07
CA GLY A 146 -13.77 5.60 -2.67
C GLY A 146 -12.83 5.73 -3.87
N SER A 147 -13.11 4.99 -4.94
CA SER A 147 -12.34 5.05 -6.18
C SER A 147 -12.52 6.38 -6.94
N LEU A 148 -13.69 7.00 -6.86
CA LEU A 148 -13.96 8.33 -7.40
C LEU A 148 -13.12 9.38 -6.65
N ARG A 149 -13.17 9.37 -5.32
CA ARG A 149 -12.43 10.30 -4.45
C ARG A 149 -10.91 10.20 -4.65
N LEU A 150 -10.40 8.97 -4.80
CA LEU A 150 -8.99 8.77 -5.16
C LEU A 150 -8.70 9.29 -6.57
N GLY A 151 -9.61 9.10 -7.52
CA GLY A 151 -9.49 9.65 -8.87
C GLY A 151 -9.34 11.17 -8.86
N GLU A 152 -10.23 11.87 -8.15
CA GLU A 152 -10.23 13.33 -8.00
C GLU A 152 -8.88 13.86 -7.49
N LEU A 153 -8.27 13.17 -6.52
CA LEU A 153 -6.96 13.54 -5.96
C LEU A 153 -5.85 13.62 -7.02
N VAL A 154 -5.94 12.80 -8.07
CA VAL A 154 -4.97 12.72 -9.17
C VAL A 154 -5.55 13.15 -10.51
N GLN A 155 -6.67 13.88 -10.48
CA GLN A 155 -7.40 14.42 -11.64
C GLN A 155 -7.74 13.36 -12.70
N LEU A 156 -8.16 12.20 -12.22
CA LEU A 156 -8.74 11.14 -13.03
C LEU A 156 -10.20 10.94 -12.63
N LYS A 157 -10.98 10.28 -13.49
CA LYS A 157 -12.36 9.92 -13.15
C LYS A 157 -12.44 8.96 -11.97
N THR A 158 -11.54 7.98 -11.92
CA THR A 158 -11.45 7.00 -10.85
C THR A 158 -10.02 6.50 -10.71
N ALA A 159 -9.67 6.04 -9.51
CA ALA A 159 -8.43 5.32 -9.23
C ALA A 159 -8.67 4.26 -8.14
N ILE A 160 -8.24 3.02 -8.39
CA ILE A 160 -8.39 1.91 -7.43
C ILE A 160 -7.26 1.91 -6.40
N ALA A 161 -6.05 2.28 -6.81
CA ALA A 161 -4.88 2.29 -5.95
C ALA A 161 -3.98 3.48 -6.31
N ILE A 162 -3.42 4.13 -5.30
CA ILE A 162 -2.46 5.23 -5.45
C ILE A 162 -1.30 4.98 -4.50
N GLY A 163 -0.13 4.70 -5.07
CA GLY A 163 1.13 4.64 -4.34
C GLY A 163 1.78 6.01 -4.29
N ILE A 164 2.08 6.52 -3.09
CA ILE A 164 2.76 7.80 -2.89
C ILE A 164 4.27 7.54 -2.92
N LYS A 165 5.00 8.15 -3.86
CA LYS A 165 6.45 7.93 -4.02
C LYS A 165 7.23 8.72 -2.98
N VAL A 166 8.31 8.15 -2.47
CA VAL A 166 9.24 8.84 -1.57
C VAL A 166 10.08 9.82 -2.39
N LYS A 167 9.86 11.11 -2.17
CA LYS A 167 10.62 12.19 -2.82
C LYS A 167 11.08 13.30 -1.86
N GLY A 168 10.77 13.18 -0.58
CA GLY A 168 11.05 14.24 0.40
C GLY A 168 10.18 15.49 0.18
N SER A 169 9.06 15.35 -0.52
CA SER A 169 8.13 16.45 -0.75
C SER A 169 7.33 16.77 0.52
N THR A 170 6.69 17.93 0.54
CA THR A 170 5.73 18.32 1.57
C THR A 170 4.55 17.34 1.66
N ILE A 171 4.13 16.76 0.52
CA ILE A 171 3.16 15.66 0.46
C ILE A 171 3.65 14.49 1.33
N ASN A 172 4.94 14.13 1.23
CA ASN A 172 5.48 13.06 2.05
C ASN A 172 5.45 13.39 3.54
N LYS A 173 5.61 14.66 3.94
CA LYS A 173 5.55 15.08 5.36
C LYS A 173 4.15 14.90 5.95
N ILE A 174 3.12 15.38 5.25
CA ILE A 174 1.73 15.23 5.69
C ILE A 174 1.35 13.75 5.81
N VAL A 175 1.71 12.95 4.80
CA VAL A 175 1.44 11.51 4.81
C VAL A 175 2.17 10.83 5.98
N GLN A 176 3.40 11.25 6.28
CA GLN A 176 4.15 10.74 7.42
C GLN A 176 3.48 11.10 8.75
N GLU A 177 3.04 12.35 8.94
CA GLU A 177 2.33 12.79 10.15
C GLU A 177 1.07 11.96 10.39
N ILE A 178 0.33 11.66 9.32
CA ILE A 178 -0.89 10.86 9.40
C ILE A 178 -0.58 9.41 9.79
N ILE A 179 0.41 8.79 9.15
CA ILE A 179 0.84 7.42 9.47
C ILE A 179 1.40 7.33 10.90
N GLN A 180 2.12 8.36 11.34
CA GLN A 180 2.68 8.41 12.70
C GLN A 180 1.60 8.65 13.75
N GLY A 181 0.65 9.56 13.49
CA GLY A 181 -0.48 9.83 14.39
C GLY A 181 -1.27 8.57 14.73
N GLU A 182 -1.53 7.71 13.75
CA GLU A 182 -2.21 6.42 13.98
C GLU A 182 -1.40 5.43 14.82
N ARG A 183 -0.06 5.47 14.72
CA ARG A 183 0.81 4.60 15.52
C ARG A 183 0.79 4.98 17.00
N PHE A 184 0.48 6.24 17.31
CA PHE A 184 0.34 6.71 18.69
C PHE A 184 -1.06 6.44 19.27
N GLU A 185 -2.12 6.38 18.46
CA GLU A 185 -3.47 6.00 18.93
C GLU A 185 -3.63 4.50 19.24
N LEU A 186 -2.79 3.63 18.64
CA LEU A 186 -2.79 2.19 18.88
C LEU A 186 -1.95 1.75 20.10
N SER A 187 -1.43 2.69 20.90
CA SER A 187 -0.78 2.39 22.18
C SER A 187 -1.55 3.03 23.34
N PRO A 188 -2.78 2.61 23.68
CA PRO A 188 -3.20 2.69 25.07
C PRO A 188 -2.31 1.74 25.87
N GLY A 189 -1.83 2.21 27.03
CA GLY A 189 -0.83 1.53 27.84
C GLY A 189 -1.21 0.10 28.25
N GLN A 190 -0.14 -0.64 28.56
CA GLN A 190 0.01 -1.73 29.53
C GLN A 190 -1.25 -2.50 29.97
#